data_AF-A0A964D6T8-F1
#
_entry.id   AF-A0A964D6T8-F1
#
_cell.length_a   1.000
_cell.length_b   1.000
_cell.length_c   1.000
_cell.angle_alpha   90.00
_cell.angle_beta   90.00
_cell.angle_gamma   90.00
#
_symmetry.space_group_name_H-M   'P 1'
#
loop_
_entity.id
_entity.type
_entity.pdbx_description
1 polymer ?
#
loop_
_entity_poly.entity_id
_entity_poly.type
_entity_poly.pdbx_seq_one_letter_code
_entity_poly.pdbx_strand_id
1 'polypeptide(L)'
;MTVANGAVSGFTGSGTTYNFTVTPTATGNVTVDVPAATATDTAGNNNTAATQLVRTADITAPTVALTSTSPTTTNAPFLVTATFSESVTGFIASDVTVANGTVSGFTGSGT
;
A
#
# COMPACT_ATOMS: atom_id res chain seq x y z
N MET A 1 3.28 -16.72 -19.04
CA MET A 1 3.25 -16.03 -17.73
C MET A 1 1.95 -15.29 -17.60
N THR A 2 1.31 -15.35 -16.43
CA THR A 2 0.11 -14.57 -16.11
C THR A 2 0.33 -13.81 -14.82
N VAL A 3 -0.18 -12.58 -14.76
CA VAL A 3 -0.20 -11.77 -13.54
C VAL A 3 -1.64 -11.37 -13.27
N ALA A 4 -2.09 -11.59 -12.03
CA ALA A 4 -3.40 -11.13 -11.55
C ALA A 4 -3.22 -9.96 -10.58
N ASN A 5 -4.14 -9.00 -10.62
CA ASN A 5 -4.12 -7.77 -9.82
C ASN A 5 -2.80 -6.97 -9.93
N GLY A 6 -2.15 -7.03 -11.09
CA GLY A 6 -0.93 -6.28 -11.34
C GLY A 6 -0.62 -6.12 -12.82
N ALA A 7 0.14 -5.08 -13.14
CA ALA A 7 0.66 -4.80 -14.47
C ALA A 7 2.16 -5.15 -14.55
N VAL A 8 2.59 -5.72 -15.67
CA VAL A 8 3.99 -6.08 -15.93
C VAL A 8 4.66 -5.02 -16.79
N SER A 9 5.88 -4.64 -16.43
CA SER A 9 6.73 -3.73 -17.22
C SER A 9 8.21 -4.08 -17.11
N GLY A 10 9.05 -3.43 -17.92
CA GLY A 10 10.51 -3.50 -17.77
C GLY A 10 11.10 -4.90 -17.99
N PHE A 11 10.51 -5.70 -18.89
CA PHE A 11 11.00 -7.05 -19.14
C PHE A 11 12.39 -7.01 -19.80
N THR A 12 13.38 -7.61 -19.13
CA THR A 12 14.78 -7.63 -19.53
C THR A 12 15.43 -8.97 -19.14
N GLY A 13 16.65 -9.20 -19.61
CA GLY A 13 17.41 -10.42 -19.33
C GLY A 13 17.51 -11.38 -20.51
N SER A 14 18.26 -12.46 -20.33
CA SER A 14 18.53 -13.47 -21.36
C SER A 14 19.08 -14.74 -20.73
N GLY A 15 19.12 -15.83 -21.52
CA GLY A 15 19.65 -17.12 -21.08
C GLY A 15 18.85 -17.65 -19.89
N THR A 16 19.50 -17.70 -18.72
CA THR A 16 18.93 -18.27 -17.49
C THR A 16 18.28 -17.25 -16.56
N THR A 17 18.41 -15.95 -16.84
CA THR A 17 17.96 -14.89 -15.92
C THR A 17 17.13 -13.84 -16.64
N TYR A 18 15.94 -13.59 -16.10
CA TYR A 18 15.01 -12.57 -16.58
C TYR A 18 14.53 -11.72 -15.40
N ASN A 19 14.33 -10.43 -15.65
CA ASN A 19 13.84 -9.47 -14.68
C ASN A 19 12.67 -8.69 -15.28
N PHE A 20 11.67 -8.42 -14.46
CA PHE A 20 10.53 -7.57 -14.80
C PHE A 20 9.95 -6.97 -13.53
N THR A 21 9.20 -5.90 -13.68
CA THR A 21 8.51 -5.23 -12.58
C THR A 21 7.04 -5.60 -12.61
N VAL A 22 6.48 -5.90 -11.44
CA VAL A 22 5.04 -6.07 -11.23
C VAL A 22 4.55 -4.92 -10.36
N THR A 23 3.61 -4.13 -10.87
CA THR A 23 2.97 -3.03 -10.15
C THR A 23 1.54 -3.43 -9.81
N PRO A 24 1.16 -3.50 -8.51
CA PRO A 24 -0.21 -3.79 -8.12
C PRO A 24 -1.22 -2.78 -8.70
N THR A 25 -2.40 -3.26 -9.08
CA THR A 25 -3.47 -2.40 -9.62
C THR A 25 -4.61 -2.13 -8.64
N ALA A 26 -4.76 -2.96 -7.61
CA ALA A 26 -5.73 -2.81 -6.54
C ALA A 26 -5.21 -3.46 -5.24
N THR A 27 -5.82 -3.09 -4.11
CA THR A 27 -5.58 -3.74 -2.81
C THR A 27 -6.02 -5.20 -2.87
N GLY A 28 -5.21 -6.09 -2.31
CA GLY A 28 -5.43 -7.54 -2.30
C GLY A 28 -4.26 -8.32 -2.87
N ASN A 29 -4.48 -9.60 -3.15
CA ASN A 29 -3.42 -10.49 -3.61
C ASN A 29 -3.03 -10.18 -5.06
N VAL A 30 -1.72 -10.04 -5.28
CA VAL A 30 -1.06 -10.00 -6.59
C VAL A 30 -0.38 -11.36 -6.79
N THR A 31 -0.72 -12.04 -7.88
CA THR A 31 -0.16 -13.36 -8.18
C THR A 31 0.62 -13.34 -9.48
N VAL A 32 1.71 -14.12 -9.53
CA VAL A 32 2.52 -14.33 -10.74
C VAL A 32 2.68 -15.82 -10.96
N ASP A 33 2.29 -16.26 -12.15
CA ASP A 33 2.37 -17.66 -12.58
C ASP A 33 3.21 -17.79 -13.85
N VAL A 34 4.05 -18.82 -13.89
CA VAL A 34 4.74 -19.28 -15.10
C VAL A 34 4.28 -20.72 -15.37
N PRO A 35 3.38 -20.92 -16.34
CA PRO A 35 2.90 -22.26 -16.68
C PRO A 35 4.02 -23.17 -17.21
N ALA A 36 3.77 -24.48 -17.19
CA ALA A 36 4.60 -25.44 -17.91
C ALA A 36 4.58 -25.14 -19.42
N ALA A 37 5.61 -25.58 -20.14
CA ALA A 37 5.71 -25.44 -21.59
C ALA A 37 5.56 -24.01 -22.13
N THR A 38 6.02 -23.01 -21.36
CA THR A 38 6.11 -21.61 -21.81
C THR A 38 7.51 -21.26 -22.34
N ALA A 39 8.54 -22.02 -21.94
CA ALA A 39 9.92 -21.88 -22.38
C ALA A 39 10.54 -23.25 -22.68
N THR A 40 11.49 -23.29 -23.61
CA THR A 40 12.22 -24.50 -24.02
C THR A 40 13.73 -24.30 -23.91
N ASP A 41 14.47 -25.34 -23.55
CA ASP A 41 15.93 -25.37 -23.68
C ASP A 41 16.39 -25.62 -25.14
N THR A 42 17.70 -25.62 -25.37
CA THR A 42 18.28 -25.86 -26.71
C THR A 42 18.03 -27.28 -27.23
N ALA A 43 17.75 -28.25 -26.35
CA ALA A 43 17.40 -29.61 -26.72
C ALA A 43 15.88 -29.79 -26.96
N GLY A 44 15.07 -28.74 -26.75
CA GLY A 44 13.63 -28.75 -26.95
C GLY A 44 12.81 -29.19 -25.73
N ASN A 45 13.42 -29.34 -24.55
CA ASN A 45 12.69 -29.69 -23.34
C ASN A 45 11.93 -28.48 -22.80
N ASN A 46 10.63 -28.67 -22.53
CA ASN A 46 9.78 -27.66 -21.91
C ASN A 46 10.11 -27.43 -20.43
N ASN A 47 9.93 -26.19 -19.95
CA ASN A 47 9.92 -25.90 -18.52
C ASN A 47 8.72 -26.56 -17.82
N THR A 48 8.87 -26.87 -16.53
CA THR A 48 7.77 -27.19 -15.63
C THR A 48 7.11 -25.91 -15.10
N ALA A 49 5.87 -26.01 -14.63
CA ALA A 49 5.18 -24.88 -14.03
C ALA A 49 5.90 -24.43 -12.75
N ALA A 50 6.03 -23.11 -12.55
CA ALA A 50 6.57 -22.55 -11.32
C ALA A 50 5.54 -22.63 -10.18
N THR A 51 6.02 -22.69 -8.94
CA THR A 51 5.18 -22.39 -7.77
C THR A 51 4.71 -20.95 -7.87
N GLN A 52 3.40 -20.71 -7.71
CA GLN A 52 2.82 -19.37 -7.78
C GLN A 52 3.48 -18.44 -6.76
N LEU A 53 3.90 -17.27 -7.22
CA LEU A 53 4.34 -16.19 -6.35
C LEU A 53 3.12 -15.37 -5.93
N VAL A 54 2.95 -15.14 -4.63
CA VAL A 54 1.88 -14.29 -4.09
C VAL A 54 2.47 -13.16 -3.27
N ARG A 55 1.94 -11.95 -3.46
CA ARG A 55 2.17 -10.77 -2.61
C ARG A 55 0.84 -10.12 -2.27
N THR A 56 0.69 -9.59 -1.07
CA THR A 56 -0.48 -8.78 -0.71
C THR A 56 -0.12 -7.32 -0.96
N ALA A 57 -0.88 -6.66 -1.81
CA ALA A 57 -0.76 -5.23 -2.04
C ALA A 57 -1.76 -4.49 -1.15
N ASP A 58 -1.30 -3.42 -0.51
CA ASP A 58 -2.14 -2.38 0.03
C ASP A 58 -1.76 -1.07 -0.66
N ILE A 59 -2.70 -0.53 -1.43
CA ILE A 59 -2.53 0.73 -2.16
C ILE A 59 -3.63 1.74 -1.83
N THR A 60 -4.51 1.40 -0.88
CA THR A 60 -5.53 2.32 -0.39
C THR A 60 -4.84 3.32 0.53
N ALA A 61 -5.11 4.62 0.35
CA ALA A 61 -4.56 5.62 1.24
C ALA A 61 -5.44 5.78 2.50
N PRO A 62 -4.85 6.08 3.68
CA PRO A 62 -5.61 6.40 4.87
C PRO A 62 -6.44 7.67 4.65
N THR A 63 -7.69 7.64 5.08
CA THR A 63 -8.52 8.84 5.27
C THR A 63 -8.49 9.26 6.72
N VAL A 64 -8.74 10.54 7.02
CA VAL A 64 -8.83 11.06 8.39
C VAL A 64 -10.13 11.83 8.60
N ALA A 65 -10.85 11.51 9.67
CA ALA A 65 -12.02 12.24 10.12
C ALA A 65 -11.71 13.00 11.40
N LEU A 66 -12.09 14.29 11.45
CA LEU A 66 -11.98 15.11 12.65
C LEU A 66 -13.35 15.23 13.32
N THR A 67 -13.40 14.99 14.62
CA THR A 67 -14.63 15.12 15.41
C THR A 67 -14.36 15.89 16.69
N SER A 68 -15.40 16.56 17.20
CA SER A 68 -15.40 17.19 18.53
C SER A 68 -16.80 17.11 19.12
N THR A 69 -16.88 16.91 20.43
CA THR A 69 -18.14 16.99 21.18
C THR A 69 -18.40 18.38 21.74
N SER A 70 -17.48 19.32 21.55
CA SER A 70 -17.63 20.70 22.03
C SER A 70 -18.61 21.49 21.16
N PRO A 71 -19.27 22.52 21.71
CA PRO A 71 -20.17 23.39 20.95
C PRO A 71 -19.46 24.08 19.78
N THR A 72 -20.22 24.40 18.72
CA THR A 72 -19.71 25.11 17.54
C THR A 72 -19.16 26.50 17.85
N THR A 73 -19.71 27.16 18.89
CA THR A 73 -19.20 28.41 19.45
C THR A 73 -18.57 28.15 20.81
N THR A 74 -17.26 28.36 20.93
CA THR A 74 -16.52 28.17 22.18
C THR A 74 -15.59 29.35 22.46
N ASN A 75 -15.32 29.60 23.74
CA ASN A 75 -14.30 30.54 24.23
C ASN A 75 -13.25 29.86 25.13
N ALA A 76 -13.22 28.52 25.15
CA ALA A 76 -12.33 27.69 25.94
C ALA A 76 -11.68 26.60 25.07
N PRO A 77 -10.57 25.98 25.52
CA PRO A 77 -9.99 24.82 24.84
C PRO A 77 -11.02 23.71 24.60
N PHE A 78 -10.94 23.06 23.45
CA PHE A 78 -11.81 21.95 23.08
C PHE A 78 -11.00 20.77 22.55
N LEU A 79 -11.54 19.57 22.73
CA LEU A 79 -10.91 18.36 22.23
C LEU A 79 -11.27 18.14 20.76
N VAL A 80 -10.28 17.78 19.96
CA VAL A 80 -10.45 17.28 18.59
C VAL A 80 -9.90 15.86 18.54
N THR A 81 -10.70 14.93 18.04
CA THR A 81 -10.29 13.55 17.79
C THR A 81 -10.08 13.36 16.30
N ALA A 82 -8.87 12.98 15.91
CA ALA A 82 -8.54 12.53 14.56
C ALA A 82 -8.61 11.01 14.49
N THR A 83 -9.46 10.48 13.61
CA THR A 83 -9.63 9.04 13.40
C THR A 83 -9.20 8.69 11.98
N PHE A 84 -8.15 7.88 11.84
CA PHE A 84 -7.70 7.37 10.56
C PHE A 84 -8.44 6.07 10.18
N SER A 85 -8.64 5.83 8.88
CA SER A 85 -9.30 4.60 8.39
C SER A 85 -8.45 3.34 8.49
N GLU A 86 -7.16 3.49 8.79
CA GLU A 86 -6.17 2.43 9.00
C GLU A 86 -5.07 2.95 9.92
N SER A 87 -4.19 2.07 10.39
CA SER A 87 -3.04 2.47 11.21
C SER A 87 -2.09 3.34 10.39
N VAL A 88 -1.78 4.53 10.91
CA VAL A 88 -0.77 5.43 10.35
C VAL A 88 0.47 5.43 11.23
N THR A 89 1.59 5.93 10.72
CA THR A 89 2.78 6.24 11.53
C THR A 89 3.25 7.67 11.24
N GLY A 90 3.96 8.28 12.18
CA GLY A 90 4.54 9.62 11.98
C GLY A 90 3.58 10.81 12.12
N PHE A 91 2.29 10.60 12.41
CA PHE A 91 1.36 11.69 12.71
C PHE A 91 1.68 12.32 14.08
N ILE A 92 2.18 13.54 14.07
CA ILE A 92 2.64 14.28 15.25
C ILE A 92 2.02 15.67 15.33
N ALA A 93 2.16 16.33 16.48
CA ALA A 93 1.54 17.63 16.73
C ALA A 93 1.93 18.72 15.71
N SER A 94 3.14 18.68 15.14
CA SER A 94 3.59 19.65 14.13
C SER A 94 2.91 19.50 12.77
N ASP A 95 2.24 18.37 12.51
CA ASP A 95 1.48 18.16 11.27
C ASP A 95 0.11 18.86 11.31
N VAL A 96 -0.32 19.32 12.49
CA VAL A 96 -1.60 19.97 12.70
C VAL A 96 -1.43 21.49 12.66
N THR A 97 -2.00 22.11 11.63
CA THR A 97 -2.05 23.58 11.51
C THR A 97 -3.37 24.10 12.06
N VAL A 98 -3.32 25.03 13.02
CA VAL A 98 -4.49 25.68 13.61
C VAL A 98 -4.39 27.19 13.38
N ALA A 99 -5.46 27.78 12.83
CA ALA A 99 -5.59 29.23 12.74
C ALA A 99 -6.24 29.78 14.02
N ASN A 100 -5.77 30.93 14.51
CA ASN A 100 -6.29 31.61 15.70
C ASN A 100 -6.31 30.75 16.98
N GLY A 101 -5.37 29.81 17.09
CA GLY A 101 -5.24 28.91 18.22
C GLY A 101 -3.92 28.16 18.19
N THR A 102 -3.74 27.27 19.16
CA THR A 102 -2.55 26.42 19.29
C THR A 102 -2.97 24.99 19.59
N VAL A 103 -2.23 24.03 19.09
CA VAL A 103 -2.38 22.63 19.49
C VAL A 103 -1.75 22.42 20.85
N SER A 104 -2.48 21.79 21.77
CA SER A 104 -1.99 21.43 23.10
C SER A 104 -2.56 20.07 23.51
N GLY A 105 -1.84 19.34 24.37
CA GLY A 105 -2.32 18.04 24.88
C GLY A 105 -2.46 16.97 23.79
N PHE A 106 -1.62 17.03 22.74
CA PHE A 106 -1.60 16.02 21.70
C PHE A 106 -1.24 14.66 22.30
N THR A 107 -2.12 13.67 22.08
CA THR A 107 -1.97 12.31 22.60
C THR A 107 -2.46 11.32 21.55
N GLY A 108 -2.03 10.07 21.68
CA GLY A 108 -2.23 9.03 20.69
C GLY A 108 -0.95 8.72 19.93
N SER A 109 -0.89 7.52 19.36
CA SER A 109 0.19 7.10 18.51
C SER A 109 -0.36 6.25 17.38
N GLY A 110 0.25 6.43 16.20
CA GLY A 110 0.23 5.44 15.16
C GLY A 110 0.89 4.13 15.60
N THR A 111 0.52 3.00 14.98
CA THR A 111 1.18 1.70 15.19
C THR A 111 1.77 1.21 13.89
#